data_AF-A0AAW6ZB26-F1
#
_entry.id   AF-A0AAW6ZB26-F1
#
_cell.length_a   1.000
_cell.length_b   1.000
_cell.length_c   1.000
_cell.angle_alpha   90.00
_cell.angle_beta   90.00
_cell.angle_gamma   90.00
#
_symmetry.space_group_name_H-M   'P 1'
#
loop_
_entity.id
_entity.type
_entity.pdbx_description
1 polymer ?
#
loop_
_entity_poly.entity_id
_entity_poly.type
_entity_poly.pdbx_seq_one_letter_code
_entity_poly.pdbx_strand_id
1 'polypeptide(L)'
;MPLNDRQIKNAKPAETGKKTKLFDGGGLYLEVTPAGGKVFRLKYRIDGKEKIFTIGKYPTISLVEARQAAENARCLLVSPPYFYIQPFVYK
;
A
#
# COMPACT_ATOMS: atom_id res chain seq x y z
N MET A 1 -5.72 -11.12 9.07
CA MET A 1 -5.18 -10.86 10.43
C MET A 1 -4.18 -9.72 10.31
N PRO A 2 -4.23 -8.71 11.19
CA PRO A 2 -3.27 -7.61 11.16
C PRO A 2 -1.86 -8.13 11.42
N LEU A 3 -0.87 -7.51 10.79
CA LEU A 3 0.53 -7.81 11.01
C LEU A 3 0.99 -7.29 12.37
N ASN A 4 2.03 -7.92 12.89
CA ASN A 4 2.82 -7.41 14.00
C ASN A 4 4.30 -7.33 13.59
N ASP A 5 5.10 -6.58 14.36
CA ASP A 5 6.51 -6.36 14.03
C ASP A 5 7.33 -7.65 14.02
N ARG A 6 6.97 -8.64 14.86
CA ARG A 6 7.65 -9.94 14.88
C ARG A 6 7.45 -10.71 13.57
N GLN A 7 6.23 -10.71 13.04
CA GLN A 7 5.91 -11.31 11.74
C GLN A 7 6.67 -10.62 10.61
N ILE A 8 6.73 -9.29 10.62
CA ILE A 8 7.43 -8.49 9.60
C ILE A 8 8.94 -8.76 9.66
N LYS A 9 9.52 -8.75 10.86
CA LYS A 9 10.95 -9.02 11.07
C LYS A 9 11.32 -10.44 10.64
N ASN A 10 10.47 -11.42 10.91
CA ASN A 10 10.70 -12.83 10.54
C ASN A 10 10.25 -13.19 9.13
N ALA A 11 9.62 -12.26 8.39
CA ALA A 11 9.18 -12.50 7.03
C ALA A 11 10.37 -12.83 6.12
N LYS A 12 10.29 -13.98 5.45
CA LYS A 12 11.30 -14.47 4.51
C LYS A 12 10.76 -14.46 3.08
N PRO A 13 11.63 -14.34 2.07
CA PRO A 13 11.28 -14.60 0.68
C PRO A 13 10.66 -15.98 0.50
N ALA A 14 9.80 -16.14 -0.49
CA ALA A 14 9.34 -17.47 -0.90
C ALA A 14 10.50 -18.23 -1.56
N GLU A 15 10.63 -19.52 -1.25
CA GLU A 15 11.63 -20.42 -1.85
C GLU A 15 11.48 -20.53 -3.38
N THR A 16 10.27 -20.28 -3.88
CA THR A 16 9.95 -20.24 -5.32
C THR A 16 10.46 -18.99 -6.06
N GLY A 17 11.20 -18.10 -5.40
CA GLY A 17 11.73 -16.87 -6.01
C GLY A 17 10.67 -15.84 -6.37
N LYS A 18 9.43 -16.01 -5.87
CA LYS A 18 8.31 -15.08 -6.08
C LYS A 18 8.21 -14.09 -4.93
N LYS A 19 7.59 -12.94 -5.21
CA LYS A 19 7.27 -11.94 -4.20
C LYS A 19 6.20 -12.46 -3.25
N THR A 20 6.45 -12.39 -1.96
CA THR A 20 5.48 -12.77 -0.92
C THR A 20 4.69 -11.54 -0.48
N LYS A 21 3.37 -11.66 -0.32
CA LYS A 21 2.51 -10.59 0.19
C LYS A 21 1.95 -10.99 1.56
N LEU A 22 2.22 -10.18 2.58
CA LEU A 22 1.65 -10.34 3.92
C LEU A 22 0.67 -9.20 4.15
N PHE A 23 -0.62 -9.51 4.30
CA PHE A 23 -1.67 -8.49 4.39
C PHE A 23 -1.87 -8.02 5.83
N ASP A 24 -1.94 -6.70 6.02
CA ASP A 24 -2.26 -6.05 7.30
C ASP A 24 -3.76 -5.71 7.41
N GLY A 25 -4.38 -5.33 6.29
CA GLY A 25 -5.81 -4.96 6.22
C GLY A 25 -6.03 -3.64 5.49
N GLY A 26 -7.27 -3.37 5.08
CA GLY A 26 -7.62 -2.11 4.38
C GLY A 26 -6.80 -1.85 3.10
N GLY A 27 -6.34 -2.92 2.44
CA GLY A 27 -5.47 -2.86 1.26
C GLY A 27 -3.98 -2.73 1.56
N LEU A 28 -3.57 -2.50 2.82
CA LEU A 28 -2.17 -2.47 3.23
C LEU A 28 -1.58 -3.87 3.30
N TYR A 29 -0.39 -4.04 2.73
CA TYR A 29 0.39 -5.27 2.79
C TYR A 29 1.90 -5.01 2.76
N LEU A 30 2.66 -5.93 3.32
CA LEU A 30 4.11 -6.01 3.17
C LEU A 30 4.44 -6.90 1.96
N GLU A 31 5.16 -6.35 0.99
CA GLU A 31 5.77 -7.08 -0.10
C GLU A 31 7.21 -7.47 0.28
N VAL A 32 7.48 -8.77 0.34
CA VAL A 32 8.83 -9.33 0.52
C VAL A 32 9.37 -9.72 -0.84
N THR A 33 10.46 -9.10 -1.26
CA THR A 33 11.13 -9.40 -2.53
C THR A 33 11.95 -10.69 -2.42
N PRO A 34 12.26 -11.34 -3.56
CA PRO A 34 13.14 -12.52 -3.57
C PRO A 34 14.51 -12.26 -2.92
N ALA A 35 15.01 -11.01 -3.01
CA ALA A 35 16.25 -10.56 -2.39
C ALA A 35 16.13 -10.29 -0.88
N GLY A 36 14.97 -10.52 -0.25
CA GLY A 36 14.76 -10.27 1.19
C GLY A 36 14.36 -8.83 1.54
N GLY A 37 14.21 -7.96 0.55
CA GLY A 37 13.74 -6.58 0.75
C GLY A 37 12.27 -6.57 1.18
N LYS A 38 11.92 -5.70 2.11
CA LYS A 38 10.56 -5.59 2.68
C LYS A 38 9.99 -4.20 2.41
N VAL A 39 8.84 -4.15 1.75
CA VAL A 39 8.24 -2.88 1.29
C VAL A 39 6.77 -2.84 1.66
N PHE A 40 6.35 -1.79 2.36
CA PHE A 40 4.92 -1.53 2.58
C PHE A 40 4.28 -0.96 1.33
N ARG A 41 3.16 -1.57 0.93
CA ARG A 41 2.37 -1.16 -0.22
C ARG A 41 0.89 -1.12 0.14
N LEU A 42 0.17 -0.16 -0.42
CA LEU A 42 -1.28 -0.04 -0.32
C LEU A 42 -1.89 -0.35 -1.69
N LYS A 43 -2.76 -1.35 -1.74
CA LYS A 43 -3.60 -1.66 -2.89
C LYS A 43 -4.93 -0.93 -2.75
N TYR A 44 -5.29 -0.14 -3.75
CA TYR A 44 -6.53 0.65 -3.76
C TYR A 44 -7.13 0.69 -5.17
N ARG A 45 -8.33 1.27 -5.31
CA ARG A 45 -9.02 1.42 -6.59
C ARG A 45 -9.53 2.85 -6.78
N ILE A 46 -9.41 3.34 -8.01
CA ILE A 46 -10.02 4.59 -8.49
C ILE A 46 -10.66 4.25 -9.84
N ASP A 47 -11.92 4.62 -10.06
CA ASP A 47 -12.67 4.35 -11.29
C ASP A 47 -12.66 2.87 -11.71
N GLY A 48 -12.78 1.96 -10.72
CA GLY A 48 -12.70 0.51 -10.94
C GLY A 48 -11.32 -0.04 -11.28
N LYS A 49 -10.31 0.82 -11.50
CA LYS A 49 -8.93 0.42 -11.83
C LYS A 49 -8.11 0.22 -10.56
N GLU A 50 -7.44 -0.92 -10.50
CA GLU A 50 -6.52 -1.25 -9.41
C GLU A 50 -5.23 -0.42 -9.52
N LYS A 51 -4.84 0.20 -8.41
CA LYS A 51 -3.60 0.95 -8.26
C LYS A 51 -2.86 0.50 -7.01
N ILE A 52 -1.55 0.69 -7.04
CA ILE A 52 -0.66 0.34 -5.93
C ILE A 52 0.13 1.59 -5.54
N PHE A 53 0.04 1.96 -4.27
CA PHE A 53 0.83 3.04 -3.68
C PHE A 53 1.96 2.41 -2.86
N THR A 54 3.20 2.85 -3.11
CA THR A 54 4.37 2.37 -2.35
C THR A 54 4.60 3.33 -1.20
N ILE A 55 4.51 2.84 0.03
CA ILE A 55 4.67 3.66 1.24
C ILE A 55 6.16 3.81 1.57
N GLY A 56 6.89 2.69 1.61
CA GLY A 56 8.31 2.72 1.92
C GLY A 56 8.87 1.35 2.31
N LYS A 57 10.18 1.31 2.55
CA LYS A 57 10.90 0.10 2.94
C LYS A 57 10.91 -0.05 4.46
N TYR A 58 10.79 -1.28 4.95
CA TYR A 58 11.09 -1.61 6.34
C TYR A 58 12.61 -1.86 6.48
N PRO A 59 13.28 -1.42 7.56
CA PRO A 59 12.74 -0.78 8.77
C PRO A 59 12.68 0.76 8.71
N THR A 60 13.03 1.40 7.58
CA THR A 60 12.99 2.86 7.45
C THR A 60 11.62 3.45 7.77
N ILE A 61 10.56 2.74 7.38
CA ILE A 61 9.18 3.00 7.80
C ILE A 61 8.75 1.87 8.74
N SER A 62 8.23 2.23 9.90
CA SER A 62 7.63 1.32 10.88
C SER A 62 6.23 0.87 10.48
N LEU A 63 5.71 -0.21 11.09
CA LEU A 63 4.34 -0.66 10.84
C LEU A 63 3.30 0.41 11.22
N VAL A 64 3.55 1.16 12.29
CA VAL A 64 2.66 2.24 12.75
C VAL A 64 2.59 3.36 11.72
N GLU A 65 3.76 3.83 11.25
CA GLU A 65 3.83 4.84 10.19
C GLU A 65 3.19 4.36 8.88
N ALA A 66 3.37 3.08 8.54
CA ALA A 66 2.74 2.51 7.35
C ALA A 66 1.22 2.48 7.45
N ARG A 67 0.67 2.17 8.63
CA ARG A 67 -0.78 2.25 8.89
C ARG A 67 -1.30 3.67 8.80
N GLN A 68 -0.58 4.64 9.36
CA GLN A 68 -0.94 6.06 9.28
C GLN A 68 -0.92 6.56 7.82
N ALA A 69 0.12 6.22 7.06
CA ALA A 69 0.21 6.58 5.65
C ALA A 69 -0.91 5.93 4.82
N ALA A 70 -1.27 4.68 5.12
CA ALA A 70 -2.38 4.00 4.47
C ALA A 70 -3.72 4.66 4.77
N GLU A 71 -3.95 5.09 6.01
CA GLU A 71 -5.16 5.81 6.40
C GLU A 71 -5.26 7.17 5.70
N ASN A 72 -4.18 7.95 5.74
CA ASN A 72 -4.12 9.24 5.05
C ASN A 72 -4.41 9.07 3.54
N ALA A 73 -3.82 8.06 2.90
CA ALA A 73 -4.09 7.75 1.51
C ALA A 73 -5.56 7.36 1.27
N ARG A 74 -6.19 6.59 2.15
CA ARG A 74 -7.63 6.27 2.04
C ARG A 74 -8.51 7.51 2.20
N CYS A 75 -8.20 8.39 3.15
CA CYS A 75 -8.93 9.66 3.31
C CYS A 75 -8.85 10.50 2.02
N LEU A 76 -7.70 10.55 1.36
CA LEU A 76 -7.52 11.23 0.07
C LEU A 76 -8.27 10.57 -1.10
N LEU A 77 -8.62 9.29 -1.00
CA LEU A 77 -9.45 8.61 -2.02
C LEU A 77 -10.93 8.85 -1.80
N VAL A 78 -11.36 8.93 -0.53
CA VAL A 78 -12.75 9.18 -0.15
C VAL A 78 -13.11 10.64 -0.33
N SER A 79 -12.17 11.56 -0.12
CA SER A 79 -12.29 12.94 -0.56
C SER A 79 -12.05 12.96 -2.07
N PRO A 80 -13.08 12.96 -2.94
CA PRO A 80 -12.84 13.19 -4.35
C PRO A 80 -11.99 14.46 -4.48
N PRO A 81 -10.95 14.50 -5.34
CA PRO A 81 -10.44 15.79 -5.76
C PRO A 81 -11.67 16.52 -6.28
N TYR A 82 -11.96 17.68 -5.67
CA TYR A 82 -13.02 18.60 -6.07
C TYR A 82 -13.31 18.40 -7.54
N PHE A 83 -14.56 18.02 -7.83
CA PHE A 83 -15.16 18.00 -9.16
C PHE A 83 -14.28 18.78 -10.14
N TYR A 84 -13.55 18.07 -11.00
CA TYR A 84 -13.20 18.63 -12.28
C TYR A 84 -14.55 18.86 -12.97
N ILE A 85 -15.15 20.02 -12.69
CA ILE A 85 -15.93 20.76 -13.66
C ILE A 85 -14.98 20.89 -14.84
N GLN A 86 -15.09 19.97 -15.81
CA GLN A 86 -14.78 20.37 -17.17
C GLN A 86 -15.86 21.38 -17.50
N PRO A 87 -15.54 22.68 -17.62
CA PRO A 87 -16.48 23.56 -18.27
C PRO A 87 -16.59 23.03 -19.70
N PHE A 88 -17.80 22.62 -20.04
CA PHE A 88 -18.27 22.61 -21.41
C PHE A 88 -17.80 23.91 -22.09
N VAL A 89 -17.43 23.77 -23.38
CA VAL A 89 -17.24 24.84 -24.37
C VAL A 89 -15.88 25.54 -24.39
N TYR A 90 -15.11 25.27 -25.46
CA TYR A 90 -14.77 26.30 -26.44
C TYR A 90 -14.65 25.69 -27.85
N LYS A 91 -15.60 26.10 -28.70
CA LYS A 91 -15.70 25.97 -30.17
C LYS A 91 -15.77 24.58 -30.81
#